data_AF-A0A969G6L7-F1
#
_entry.id   AF-A0A969G6L7-F1
#
_cell.length_a   1.000
_cell.length_b   1.000
_cell.length_c   1.000
_cell.angle_alpha   90.00
_cell.angle_beta   90.00
_cell.angle_gamma   90.00
#
_symmetry.space_group_name_H-M   'P 1'
#
loop_
_entity.id
_entity.type
_entity.pdbx_description
1 polymer ?
#
loop_
_entity_poly.entity_id
_entity_poly.type
_entity_poly.pdbx_seq_one_letter_code
_entity_poly.pdbx_strand_id
1 'polypeptide(L)'
;MLQVSMVLSGVSCGSSDSEQGDRPDRPGQSEVIDLEQQSSGNPETLSPDALNPITIDGNNSSLGTAIAAPNLHVNQNVVNVYGEPNIDGEIVTQALHGEPITVKQQQGKWLQVELPDQFNYRGWLKSNQVNSVQSELDQTRSQYIVAEFDTTVLTNPDPNSKVIERLTMGTIVYGQSDRDHPNFAKVQLVNGQQGYAPIATLQPFLSPKAPPPTSTALLATATKLLNQPYLWGGMSSDGVDCSGFIHTVFKIHGIKLHRDVDLQFEYDGVAIESPEH
;
A
#
# COMPACT_ATOMS: atom_id res chain seq x y z
N MET A 1 19.36 -14.55 26.47
CA MET A 1 18.83 -13.21 26.80
C MET A 1 19.88 -12.20 26.39
N LEU A 2 19.68 -11.51 25.27
CA LEU A 2 20.48 -10.34 24.92
C LEU A 2 19.50 -9.16 24.89
N GLN A 3 19.68 -8.23 25.83
CA GLN A 3 19.06 -6.91 25.77
C GLN A 3 19.81 -6.08 24.72
N VAL A 4 19.07 -5.50 23.78
CA VAL A 4 19.56 -4.41 22.93
C VAL A 4 18.89 -3.15 23.44
N SER A 5 19.67 -2.26 24.05
CA SER A 5 19.22 -0.90 24.40
C SER A 5 19.38 0.00 23.18
N MET A 6 18.28 0.54 22.67
CA MET A 6 18.30 1.74 21.82
C MET A 6 18.11 2.96 22.72
N VAL A 7 19.16 3.78 22.81
CA VAL A 7 19.08 5.11 23.41
C VAL A 7 18.53 6.04 22.33
N LEU A 8 17.26 6.42 22.44
CA LEU A 8 16.69 7.53 21.66
C LEU A 8 16.98 8.81 22.44
N SER A 9 18.04 9.53 22.07
CA SER A 9 18.21 10.92 22.48
C SER A 9 17.09 11.76 21.84
N GLY A 10 16.28 12.38 22.70
CA GLY A 10 15.02 13.02 22.34
C GLY A 10 15.08 13.97 21.16
N VAL A 11 14.32 13.64 20.12
CA VAL A 11 13.67 14.61 19.25
C VAL A 11 12.21 14.62 19.68
N SER A 12 11.75 15.74 20.22
CA SER A 12 10.34 15.95 20.56
C SER A 12 9.55 15.94 19.25
N CYS A 13 8.85 14.84 18.99
CA CYS A 13 7.79 14.80 18.00
C CYS A 13 6.54 15.35 18.68
N GLY A 14 5.98 16.43 18.13
CA GLY A 14 4.83 17.11 18.71
C GLY A 14 3.63 16.17 18.81
N SER A 15 3.22 15.87 20.03
CA SER A 15 1.93 15.25 20.33
C SER A 15 0.82 16.19 19.84
N SER A 16 -0.07 15.69 18.99
CA SER A 16 -1.30 16.39 18.67
C SER A 16 -2.49 15.51 19.03
N ASP A 17 -2.98 15.69 20.26
CA ASP A 17 -4.37 15.41 20.58
C ASP A 17 -5.24 16.23 19.64
N SER A 18 -6.17 15.61 18.92
CA SER A 18 -7.38 16.32 18.51
C SER A 18 -8.48 15.36 18.05
N GLU A 19 -9.49 15.23 18.90
CA GLU A 19 -10.88 15.28 18.44
C GLU A 19 -11.10 16.51 17.52
N GLN A 20 -12.01 16.34 16.58
CA GLN A 20 -12.43 17.24 15.51
C GLN A 20 -12.39 18.75 15.79
N GLY A 21 -11.91 19.51 14.80
CA GLY A 21 -12.31 20.90 14.57
C GLY A 21 -11.15 21.88 14.43
N ASP A 22 -11.04 22.47 13.23
CA ASP A 22 -10.28 23.68 12.87
C ASP A 22 -8.85 23.83 13.40
N ARG A 23 -7.86 23.63 12.50
CA ARG A 23 -6.48 24.11 12.71
C ARG A 23 -6.19 25.33 11.82
N PRO A 24 -5.52 26.37 12.36
CA PRO A 24 -5.19 27.58 11.62
C PRO A 24 -3.91 27.43 10.78
N ASP A 25 -3.87 28.14 9.66
CA ASP A 25 -2.73 28.30 8.75
C ASP A 25 -1.46 28.84 9.43
N ARG A 26 -0.28 28.29 9.06
CA ARG A 26 1.07 28.95 8.98
C ARG A 26 2.24 27.93 8.86
N PRO A 27 3.46 28.39 8.46
CA PRO A 27 3.85 29.09 7.24
C PRO A 27 4.86 28.26 6.42
N GLY A 28 5.05 28.61 5.15
CA GLY A 28 5.71 27.76 4.17
C GLY A 28 7.23 27.76 4.09
N GLN A 29 7.65 26.94 3.11
CA GLN A 29 8.94 26.83 2.42
C GLN A 29 10.03 25.96 3.05
N SER A 30 10.14 24.74 2.51
CA SER A 30 11.43 24.10 2.24
C SER A 30 11.34 23.38 0.89
N GLU A 31 12.42 23.48 0.11
CA GLU A 31 12.53 23.27 -1.33
C GLU A 31 12.01 21.92 -1.83
N VAL A 32 11.14 21.97 -2.85
CA VAL A 32 10.76 20.82 -3.67
C VAL A 32 11.92 20.52 -4.62
N ILE A 33 12.54 19.35 -4.49
CA ILE A 33 13.51 18.86 -5.47
C ILE A 33 12.72 18.11 -6.53
N ASP A 34 12.49 18.76 -7.67
CA ASP A 34 11.98 18.12 -8.88
C ASP A 34 13.01 17.10 -9.39
N LEU A 35 12.68 15.82 -9.27
CA LEU A 35 13.36 14.75 -9.98
C LEU A 35 12.60 14.42 -11.26
N GLU A 36 12.70 15.30 -12.26
CA GLU A 36 12.48 14.89 -13.65
C GLU A 36 13.71 14.12 -14.14
N GLN A 37 13.57 12.81 -14.34
CA GLN A 37 14.45 12.08 -15.25
C GLN A 37 13.69 11.42 -16.39
N GLN A 38 14.27 11.68 -17.57
CA GLN A 38 13.88 11.32 -18.91
C GLN A 38 13.72 9.80 -19.11
N SER A 39 12.61 9.40 -19.71
CA SER A 39 12.51 8.16 -20.48
C SER A 39 11.97 8.49 -21.87
N SER A 40 12.89 8.60 -22.83
CA SER A 40 12.55 8.67 -24.25
C SER A 40 12.29 7.26 -24.77
N GLY A 41 11.01 6.92 -24.94
CA GLY A 41 10.57 5.69 -25.58
C GLY A 41 9.09 5.81 -25.90
N ASN A 42 8.77 6.14 -27.14
CA ASN A 42 7.41 6.33 -27.64
C ASN A 42 6.61 5.01 -27.54
N PRO A 43 5.54 4.90 -26.71
CA PRO A 43 4.60 3.81 -26.82
C PRO A 43 3.47 4.23 -27.76
N GLU A 44 3.20 3.42 -28.77
CA GLU A 44 2.02 3.57 -29.61
C GLU A 44 0.77 3.75 -28.73
N THR A 45 0.06 4.84 -28.99
CA THR A 45 -1.11 5.31 -28.25
C THR A 45 -2.25 4.32 -28.33
N LEU A 46 -2.56 3.66 -27.22
CA LEU A 46 -3.92 3.16 -26.98
C LEU A 46 -4.77 4.35 -26.50
N SER A 47 -5.86 4.61 -27.21
CA SER A 47 -6.78 5.73 -26.98
C SER A 47 -7.29 5.78 -25.53
N PRO A 48 -7.28 6.95 -24.86
CA PRO A 48 -7.71 7.09 -23.46
C PRO A 48 -9.24 7.04 -23.25
N ASP A 49 -10.04 6.86 -24.29
CA ASP A 49 -11.51 7.02 -24.24
C ASP A 49 -12.32 5.71 -24.06
N ALA A 50 -11.71 4.63 -23.56
CA ALA A 50 -12.41 3.34 -23.37
C ALA A 50 -12.65 2.95 -21.89
N LEU A 51 -12.56 3.88 -20.95
CA LEU A 51 -12.92 3.64 -19.55
C LEU A 51 -14.16 4.46 -19.20
N ASN A 52 -15.31 3.77 -19.09
CA ASN A 52 -16.54 4.39 -18.61
C ASN A 52 -16.32 4.93 -17.18
N PRO A 53 -16.57 6.22 -16.92
CA PRO A 53 -16.60 6.76 -15.57
C PRO A 53 -17.63 5.98 -14.74
N ILE A 54 -17.25 5.54 -13.54
CA ILE A 54 -18.20 4.97 -12.59
C ILE A 54 -19.09 6.12 -12.09
N THR A 55 -20.35 6.13 -12.51
CA THR A 55 -21.38 7.01 -11.94
C THR A 55 -22.00 6.30 -10.75
N ILE A 56 -21.76 6.79 -9.52
CA ILE A 56 -22.46 6.29 -8.32
C ILE A 56 -23.76 7.11 -8.20
N ASP A 57 -24.85 6.59 -8.76
CA ASP A 57 -26.17 7.19 -8.59
C ASP A 57 -26.68 6.97 -7.16
N GLY A 58 -26.65 8.04 -6.37
CA GLY A 58 -27.22 8.08 -5.04
C GLY A 58 -28.75 8.14 -5.10
N ASN A 59 -29.40 6.97 -5.19
CA ASN A 59 -30.76 6.76 -4.67
C ASN A 59 -31.18 5.30 -4.82
N ASN A 60 -31.13 4.53 -3.73
CA ASN A 60 -32.06 3.41 -3.58
C ASN A 60 -32.39 3.19 -2.10
N SER A 61 -33.43 3.90 -1.66
CA SER A 61 -34.19 3.59 -0.46
C SER A 61 -35.22 2.50 -0.78
N SER A 62 -34.88 1.23 -0.58
CA SER A 62 -35.86 0.21 -0.18
C SER A 62 -35.14 -1.02 0.39
N LEU A 63 -35.65 -1.53 1.50
CA LEU A 63 -35.10 -2.63 2.29
C LEU A 63 -35.14 -3.96 1.51
N GLY A 64 -34.01 -4.68 1.47
CA GLY A 64 -33.96 -6.10 1.14
C GLY A 64 -32.80 -6.48 0.22
N THR A 65 -31.79 -7.14 0.79
CA THR A 65 -30.54 -7.63 0.15
C THR A 65 -29.45 -6.57 0.09
N ALA A 66 -28.37 -6.76 0.88
CA ALA A 66 -27.16 -5.98 0.78
C ALA A 66 -26.57 -6.16 -0.62
N ILE A 67 -26.75 -5.16 -1.48
CA ILE A 67 -25.99 -5.04 -2.71
C ILE A 67 -24.55 -4.81 -2.25
N ALA A 68 -23.68 -5.82 -2.42
CA ALA A 68 -22.27 -5.70 -2.12
C ALA A 68 -21.73 -4.43 -2.81
N ALA A 69 -21.13 -3.53 -2.05
CA ALA A 69 -20.44 -2.38 -2.62
C ALA A 69 -19.50 -2.88 -3.74
N PRO A 70 -19.31 -2.12 -4.84
CA PRO A 70 -18.42 -2.56 -5.90
C PRO A 70 -17.05 -2.90 -5.30
N ASN A 71 -16.56 -4.13 -5.56
CA ASN A 71 -15.21 -4.58 -5.19
C ASN A 71 -14.19 -3.73 -5.95
N LEU A 72 -13.90 -2.54 -5.42
CA LEU A 72 -12.96 -1.59 -6.00
C LEU A 72 -11.59 -1.85 -5.40
N HIS A 73 -10.59 -1.92 -6.27
CA HIS A 73 -9.20 -2.11 -5.89
C HIS A 73 -8.32 -1.09 -6.57
N VAL A 74 -7.22 -0.73 -5.91
CA VAL A 74 -6.17 0.10 -6.48
C VAL A 74 -5.52 -0.62 -7.67
N ASN A 75 -5.39 0.06 -8.81
CA ASN A 75 -4.93 -0.56 -10.06
C ASN A 75 -3.49 -0.15 -10.46
N GLN A 76 -2.89 0.80 -9.74
CA GLN A 76 -1.51 1.26 -9.94
C GLN A 76 -0.60 0.68 -8.87
N ASN A 77 0.72 0.64 -9.11
CA ASN A 77 1.71 0.17 -8.13
C ASN A 77 1.55 0.84 -6.75
N VAL A 78 1.55 2.18 -6.74
CA VAL A 78 1.41 3.01 -5.54
C VAL A 78 0.49 4.19 -5.86
N VAL A 79 -0.48 4.45 -4.99
CA VAL A 79 -1.40 5.59 -5.09
C VAL A 79 -1.32 6.41 -3.83
N ASN A 80 -1.00 7.70 -3.96
CA ASN A 80 -1.09 8.63 -2.85
C ASN A 80 -2.56 8.85 -2.46
N VAL A 81 -2.81 8.85 -1.16
CA VAL A 81 -4.10 9.17 -0.55
C VAL A 81 -3.95 10.48 0.20
N TYR A 82 -4.79 11.44 -0.15
CA TYR A 82 -4.69 12.83 0.30
C TYR A 82 -5.68 13.12 1.43
N GLY A 83 -5.34 14.02 2.35
CA GLY A 83 -6.27 14.46 3.39
C GLY A 83 -7.50 15.19 2.84
N GLU A 84 -7.33 15.84 1.69
CA GLU A 84 -8.34 16.61 0.97
C GLU A 84 -8.37 16.23 -0.52
N PRO A 85 -9.44 16.53 -1.28
CA PRO A 85 -9.50 16.29 -2.72
C PRO A 85 -8.66 17.32 -3.52
N ASN A 86 -7.37 17.40 -3.20
CA ASN A 86 -6.40 18.31 -3.78
C ASN A 86 -5.06 17.58 -4.03
N ILE A 87 -4.50 17.73 -5.23
CA ILE A 87 -3.23 17.07 -5.60
C ILE A 87 -2.04 17.74 -4.92
N ASP A 88 -2.16 19.02 -4.59
CA ASP A 88 -1.16 19.78 -3.84
C ASP A 88 -1.40 19.64 -2.31
N GLY A 89 -2.37 18.82 -1.91
CA GLY A 89 -2.68 18.55 -0.51
C GLY A 89 -1.69 17.60 0.14
N GLU A 90 -1.80 17.49 1.46
CA GLU A 90 -1.02 16.53 2.25
C GLU A 90 -1.35 15.10 1.85
N ILE A 91 -0.31 14.30 1.59
CA ILE A 91 -0.40 12.85 1.46
C ILE A 91 -0.47 12.29 2.88
N VAL A 92 -1.61 11.69 3.25
CA VAL A 92 -1.84 11.12 4.58
C VAL A 92 -1.46 9.64 4.64
N THR A 93 -1.54 8.94 3.52
CA THR A 93 -1.04 7.56 3.36
C THR A 93 -0.85 7.23 1.88
N GLN A 94 -0.40 6.02 1.56
CA GLN A 94 -0.49 5.46 0.22
C GLN A 94 -1.37 4.21 0.23
N ALA A 95 -1.88 3.80 -0.93
CA ALA A 95 -2.52 2.52 -1.13
C ALA A 95 -1.78 1.76 -2.24
N LEU A 96 -1.57 0.46 -2.06
CA LEU A 96 -0.78 -0.36 -2.98
C LEU A 96 -1.65 -1.07 -4.01
N HIS A 97 -1.05 -1.50 -5.11
CA HIS A 97 -1.73 -2.30 -6.13
C HIS A 97 -2.52 -3.44 -5.50
N GLY A 98 -3.78 -3.55 -5.88
CA GLY A 98 -4.69 -4.59 -5.43
C GLY A 98 -5.22 -4.44 -4.02
N GLU A 99 -4.87 -3.39 -3.27
CA GLU A 99 -5.54 -3.11 -2.01
C GLU A 99 -7.03 -2.81 -2.25
N PRO A 100 -7.92 -3.43 -1.46
CA PRO A 100 -9.35 -3.15 -1.54
C PRO A 100 -9.64 -1.75 -1.02
N ILE A 101 -10.65 -1.10 -1.58
CA ILE A 101 -11.11 0.21 -1.12
C ILE A 101 -12.63 0.24 -0.98
N THR A 102 -13.13 1.08 -0.08
CA THR A 102 -14.56 1.38 0.03
C THR A 102 -14.81 2.86 -0.22
N VAL A 103 -15.55 3.20 -1.28
CA VAL A 103 -15.91 4.59 -1.58
C VAL A 103 -17.01 5.07 -0.63
N LYS A 104 -16.80 6.23 -0.01
CA LYS A 104 -17.77 6.88 0.89
C LYS A 104 -18.54 8.00 0.19
N GLN A 105 -17.82 8.80 -0.59
CA GLN A 105 -18.38 9.91 -1.35
C GLN A 105 -17.48 10.26 -2.53
N GLN A 106 -18.03 11.04 -3.46
CA GLN A 106 -17.32 11.49 -4.66
C GLN A 106 -17.49 13.01 -4.83
N GLN A 107 -16.39 13.67 -5.19
CA GLN A 107 -16.36 15.09 -5.54
C GLN A 107 -15.62 15.26 -6.87
N GLY A 108 -16.38 15.38 -7.97
CA GLY A 108 -15.80 15.41 -9.31
C GLY A 108 -15.02 14.12 -9.60
N LYS A 109 -13.71 14.25 -9.86
CA LYS A 109 -12.79 13.11 -10.11
C LYS A 109 -12.16 12.54 -8.83
N TRP A 110 -12.54 13.03 -7.66
CA TRP A 110 -12.01 12.58 -6.38
C TRP A 110 -12.99 11.64 -5.67
N LEU A 111 -12.46 10.58 -5.09
CA LEU A 111 -13.20 9.64 -4.25
C LEU A 111 -12.66 9.76 -2.84
N GLN A 112 -13.53 9.98 -1.86
CA GLN A 112 -13.18 9.74 -0.47
C GLN A 112 -13.35 8.25 -0.22
N VAL A 113 -12.30 7.59 0.26
CA VAL A 113 -12.22 6.14 0.41
C VAL A 113 -11.89 5.76 1.84
N GLU A 114 -12.27 4.54 2.24
CA GLU A 114 -11.67 3.80 3.34
C GLU A 114 -10.76 2.70 2.80
N LEU A 115 -9.61 2.51 3.45
CA LEU A 115 -8.64 1.45 3.18
C LEU A 115 -8.74 0.36 4.26
N PRO A 116 -9.45 -0.76 4.02
CA PRO A 116 -9.67 -1.79 5.04
C PRO A 116 -8.38 -2.41 5.58
N ASP A 117 -7.36 -2.54 4.74
CA ASP A 117 -6.05 -3.08 5.11
C ASP A 117 -5.21 -2.12 5.96
N GLN A 118 -5.67 -0.88 6.15
CA GLN A 118 -5.07 0.13 7.02
C GLN A 118 -6.04 0.56 8.12
N PHE A 119 -6.79 -0.39 8.68
CA PHE A 119 -7.80 -0.13 9.73
C PHE A 119 -8.88 0.88 9.30
N ASN A 120 -9.30 0.81 8.03
CA ASN A 120 -10.27 1.71 7.42
C ASN A 120 -9.79 3.17 7.39
N TYR A 121 -8.48 3.39 7.22
CA TYR A 121 -7.90 4.73 7.03
C TYR A 121 -8.67 5.50 5.96
N ARG A 122 -8.98 6.78 6.21
CA ARG A 122 -9.77 7.61 5.31
C ARG A 122 -8.93 8.66 4.62
N GLY A 123 -9.22 8.90 3.35
CA GLY A 123 -8.66 10.01 2.59
C GLY A 123 -9.20 10.02 1.17
N TRP A 124 -8.54 10.78 0.30
CA TRP A 124 -8.99 11.07 -1.06
C TRP A 124 -8.01 10.56 -2.09
N LEU A 125 -8.51 9.95 -3.17
CA LEU A 125 -7.73 9.56 -4.34
C LEU A 125 -8.49 9.86 -5.64
N LYS A 126 -7.83 9.78 -6.79
CA LYS A 126 -8.49 10.01 -8.08
C LYS A 126 -9.24 8.76 -8.54
N SER A 127 -10.42 8.96 -9.12
CA SER A 127 -11.30 7.87 -9.57
C SER A 127 -10.71 6.99 -10.68
N ASN A 128 -9.70 7.45 -11.42
CA ASN A 128 -9.00 6.65 -12.44
C ASN A 128 -7.91 5.73 -11.87
N GLN A 129 -7.62 5.82 -10.57
CA GLN A 129 -6.63 5.00 -9.86
C GLN A 129 -7.24 3.73 -9.24
N VAL A 130 -8.54 3.51 -9.49
CA VAL A 130 -9.30 2.39 -8.94
C VAL A 130 -10.06 1.71 -10.06
N ASN A 131 -10.09 0.38 -10.02
CA ASN A 131 -10.86 -0.43 -10.96
C ASN A 131 -11.83 -1.32 -10.19
N SER A 132 -13.03 -1.51 -10.76
CA SER A 132 -13.89 -2.62 -10.36
C SER A 132 -13.22 -3.92 -10.76
N VAL A 133 -13.10 -4.85 -9.82
CA VAL A 133 -12.66 -6.21 -10.11
C VAL A 133 -13.74 -6.89 -10.95
N GLN A 134 -13.49 -7.00 -12.26
CA GLN A 134 -14.45 -7.53 -13.25
C GLN A 134 -14.63 -9.05 -13.16
N SER A 135 -13.64 -9.76 -12.62
CA SER A 135 -13.69 -11.20 -12.37
C SER A 135 -13.33 -11.41 -10.92
N GLU A 136 -14.15 -12.13 -10.14
CA GLU A 136 -13.79 -12.55 -8.78
C GLU A 136 -12.31 -12.97 -8.78
N LEU A 137 -11.48 -12.25 -8.00
CA LEU A 137 -10.11 -12.68 -7.75
C LEU A 137 -10.23 -14.13 -7.30
N ASP A 138 -9.51 -15.03 -7.97
CA ASP A 138 -9.63 -16.47 -7.72
C ASP A 138 -9.15 -16.77 -6.30
N GLN A 139 -10.06 -16.69 -5.33
CA GLN A 139 -9.78 -16.86 -3.90
C GLN A 139 -9.33 -18.29 -3.57
N THR A 140 -9.37 -19.22 -4.54
CA THR A 140 -8.78 -20.55 -4.40
C THR A 140 -7.25 -20.53 -4.53
N ARG A 141 -6.68 -19.44 -5.07
CA ARG A 141 -5.23 -19.28 -5.20
C ARG A 141 -4.59 -18.80 -3.91
N SER A 142 -3.32 -19.15 -3.75
CA SER A 142 -2.51 -18.66 -2.65
C SER A 142 -2.28 -17.16 -2.80
N GLN A 143 -2.27 -16.46 -1.67
CA GLN A 143 -1.83 -15.07 -1.61
C GLN A 143 -0.32 -15.05 -1.38
N TYR A 144 0.37 -14.22 -2.15
CA TYR A 144 1.76 -13.86 -1.94
C TYR A 144 1.85 -12.38 -1.58
N ILE A 145 2.86 -12.03 -0.82
CA ILE A 145 3.25 -10.64 -0.55
C ILE A 145 4.66 -10.40 -1.09
N VAL A 146 4.88 -9.24 -1.69
CA VAL A 146 6.21 -8.81 -2.15
C VAL A 146 7.06 -8.53 -0.92
N ALA A 147 8.11 -9.33 -0.73
CA ALA A 147 8.95 -9.31 0.48
C ALA A 147 10.35 -8.73 0.24
N GLU A 148 10.75 -8.62 -1.03
CA GLU A 148 11.91 -7.84 -1.47
C GLU A 148 11.51 -6.39 -1.76
N PHE A 149 12.49 -5.53 -2.05
CA PHE A 149 12.28 -4.09 -2.27
C PHE A 149 11.20 -3.80 -3.32
N ASP A 150 11.21 -4.56 -4.41
CA ASP A 150 10.13 -4.63 -5.39
C ASP A 150 10.12 -5.99 -6.10
N THR A 151 9.13 -6.20 -6.95
CA THR A 151 9.10 -7.27 -7.94
C THR A 151 8.57 -6.75 -9.27
N THR A 152 8.86 -7.47 -10.34
CA THR A 152 8.31 -7.23 -11.67
C THR A 152 7.41 -8.37 -12.09
N VAL A 153 6.23 -8.04 -12.61
CA VAL A 153 5.34 -8.99 -13.27
C VAL A 153 5.65 -8.97 -14.75
N LEU A 154 6.01 -10.12 -15.32
CA LEU A 154 6.51 -10.29 -16.68
C LEU A 154 5.49 -11.02 -17.56
N THR A 155 5.54 -10.78 -18.88
CA THR A 155 4.66 -11.48 -19.84
C THR A 155 4.94 -12.97 -19.96
N ASN A 156 6.21 -13.38 -19.80
CA ASN A 156 6.65 -14.78 -19.84
C ASN A 156 7.58 -15.05 -18.64
N PRO A 157 7.76 -16.32 -18.22
CA PRO A 157 8.68 -16.70 -17.16
C PRO A 157 10.16 -16.67 -17.63
N ASP A 158 10.58 -15.51 -18.12
CA ASP A 158 11.93 -15.20 -18.59
C ASP A 158 12.30 -13.80 -18.04
N PRO A 159 13.44 -13.65 -17.33
CA PRO A 159 13.87 -12.35 -16.78
C PRO A 159 14.01 -11.22 -17.81
N ASN A 160 14.18 -11.55 -19.09
CA ASN A 160 14.30 -10.57 -20.18
C ASN A 160 12.97 -10.28 -20.88
N SER A 161 11.87 -10.87 -20.40
CA SER A 161 10.55 -10.65 -20.97
C SER A 161 10.03 -9.24 -20.69
N LYS A 162 9.01 -8.84 -21.44
CA LYS A 162 8.37 -7.53 -21.26
C LYS A 162 7.77 -7.44 -19.84
N VAL A 163 8.08 -6.34 -19.16
CA VAL A 163 7.45 -5.98 -17.88
C VAL A 163 6.00 -5.54 -18.14
N ILE A 164 5.07 -6.17 -17.44
CA ILE A 164 3.67 -5.76 -17.35
C ILE A 164 3.52 -4.65 -16.31
N GLU A 165 4.07 -4.88 -15.11
CA GLU A 165 3.94 -3.98 -13.96
C GLU A 165 5.11 -4.19 -12.99
N ARG A 166 5.49 -3.14 -12.25
CA ARG A 166 6.35 -3.21 -11.07
C ARG A 166 5.48 -3.13 -9.82
N LEU A 167 5.72 -4.00 -8.85
CA LEU A 167 4.99 -4.02 -7.59
C LEU A 167 5.95 -3.78 -6.43
N THR A 168 5.64 -2.81 -5.58
CA THR A 168 6.44 -2.44 -4.41
C THR A 168 6.30 -3.47 -3.29
N MET A 169 7.27 -3.50 -2.38
CA MET A 169 7.20 -4.31 -1.15
C MET A 169 5.90 -4.10 -0.37
N GLY A 170 5.37 -5.16 0.22
CA GLY A 170 4.09 -5.12 0.93
C GLY A 170 2.85 -5.27 0.05
N THR A 171 2.99 -5.25 -1.29
CA THR A 171 1.90 -5.53 -2.23
C THR A 171 1.48 -6.99 -2.15
N ILE A 172 0.18 -7.25 -2.11
CA ILE A 172 -0.39 -8.61 -2.10
C ILE A 172 -0.90 -8.99 -3.49
N VAL A 173 -0.52 -10.17 -3.97
CA VAL A 173 -0.98 -10.72 -5.26
C VAL A 173 -1.48 -12.16 -5.10
N TYR A 174 -2.41 -12.56 -5.96
CA TYR A 174 -2.92 -13.92 -6.02
C TYR A 174 -2.13 -14.72 -7.04
N GLY A 175 -1.69 -15.92 -6.69
CA GLY A 175 -0.91 -16.74 -7.61
C GLY A 175 -0.58 -18.12 -7.08
N GLN A 176 0.33 -18.77 -7.80
CA GLN A 176 0.92 -20.05 -7.44
C GLN A 176 2.29 -20.19 -8.10
N SER A 177 3.21 -20.93 -7.48
CA SER A 177 4.46 -21.34 -8.13
C SER A 177 4.17 -22.03 -9.46
N ASP A 178 4.96 -21.69 -10.49
CA ASP A 178 4.87 -22.35 -11.79
C ASP A 178 5.65 -23.67 -11.76
N ARG A 179 5.00 -24.76 -12.16
CA ARG A 179 5.59 -26.11 -12.16
C ARG A 179 6.64 -26.27 -13.24
N ASP A 180 6.43 -25.62 -14.38
CA ASP A 180 7.34 -25.72 -15.53
C ASP A 180 8.51 -24.74 -15.39
N HIS A 181 8.33 -23.68 -14.59
CA HIS A 181 9.32 -22.62 -14.37
C HIS A 181 9.49 -22.35 -12.87
N PRO A 182 10.23 -23.18 -12.12
CA PRO A 182 10.24 -23.15 -10.65
C PRO A 182 10.79 -21.85 -10.02
N ASN A 183 11.48 -21.01 -10.82
CA ASN A 183 11.96 -19.70 -10.38
C ASN A 183 10.88 -18.60 -10.47
N PHE A 184 9.68 -18.93 -10.95
CA PHE A 184 8.59 -17.99 -11.15
C PHE A 184 7.31 -18.47 -10.44
N ALA A 185 6.52 -17.50 -9.98
CA ALA A 185 5.11 -17.68 -9.71
C ALA A 185 4.30 -17.12 -10.86
N LYS A 186 3.24 -17.84 -11.24
CA LYS A 186 2.18 -17.28 -12.08
C LYS A 186 1.24 -16.48 -11.17
N VAL A 187 1.12 -15.18 -11.44
CA VAL A 187 0.35 -14.22 -10.63
C VAL A 187 -0.76 -13.58 -11.46
N GLN A 188 -1.80 -13.09 -10.79
CA GLN A 188 -2.90 -12.33 -11.39
C GLN A 188 -2.97 -10.94 -10.76
N LEU A 189 -2.97 -9.91 -11.61
CA LEU A 189 -3.20 -8.51 -11.23
C LEU A 189 -4.70 -8.24 -11.10
N VAL A 190 -5.08 -7.18 -10.39
CA VAL A 190 -6.51 -6.89 -10.13
C VAL A 190 -7.31 -6.47 -11.36
N ASN A 191 -6.63 -6.09 -12.45
CA ASN A 191 -7.26 -5.88 -13.76
C ASN A 191 -7.56 -7.20 -14.52
N GLY A 192 -7.29 -8.36 -13.90
CA GLY A 192 -7.50 -9.68 -14.49
C GLY A 192 -6.32 -10.20 -15.32
N GLN A 193 -5.32 -9.36 -15.62
CA GLN A 193 -4.14 -9.75 -16.37
C GLN A 193 -3.29 -10.76 -15.59
N GLN A 194 -2.86 -11.81 -16.27
CA GLN A 194 -1.92 -12.80 -15.73
C GLN A 194 -0.49 -12.48 -16.17
N GLY A 195 0.47 -12.81 -15.32
CA GLY A 195 1.89 -12.70 -15.62
C GLY A 195 2.74 -13.57 -14.70
N TYR A 196 4.05 -13.38 -14.76
CA TYR A 196 5.03 -14.16 -14.03
C TYR A 196 5.91 -13.26 -13.17
N ALA A 197 6.01 -13.55 -11.87
CA ALA A 197 6.88 -12.83 -10.95
C ALA A 197 8.00 -13.77 -10.45
N PRO A 198 9.24 -13.30 -10.29
CA PRO A 198 10.31 -14.12 -9.72
C PRO A 198 9.93 -14.58 -8.31
N ILE A 199 9.86 -15.89 -8.07
CA ILE A 199 9.39 -16.44 -6.78
C ILE A 199 10.27 -15.98 -5.60
N ALA A 200 11.54 -15.72 -5.85
CA ALA A 200 12.49 -15.24 -4.84
C ALA A 200 12.16 -13.83 -4.30
N THR A 201 11.31 -13.06 -4.99
CA THR A 201 10.86 -11.74 -4.54
C THR A 201 9.58 -11.79 -3.69
N LEU A 202 8.96 -12.97 -3.61
CA LEU A 202 7.66 -13.20 -3.00
C LEU A 202 7.80 -14.10 -1.78
N GLN A 203 6.87 -13.96 -0.85
CA GLN A 203 6.64 -14.93 0.22
C GLN A 203 5.13 -15.21 0.35
N PRO A 204 4.74 -16.37 0.91
CA PRO A 204 3.35 -16.62 1.24
C PRO A 204 2.81 -15.53 2.17
N PHE A 205 1.64 -14.98 1.86
CA PHE A 205 0.97 -14.06 2.75
C PHE A 205 0.48 -14.84 3.99
N LEU A 206 0.98 -14.44 5.16
CA LEU A 206 0.77 -15.18 6.40
C LEU A 206 -0.62 -14.91 6.97
N SER A 207 -1.30 -15.98 7.40
CA SER A 207 -2.52 -15.84 8.19
C SER A 207 -2.21 -15.21 9.56
N PRO A 208 -3.17 -14.55 10.22
CA PRO A 208 -2.99 -14.02 11.59
C PRO A 208 -2.64 -15.08 12.65
N LYS A 209 -2.77 -16.37 12.34
CA LYS A 209 -2.41 -17.50 13.23
C LYS A 209 -0.97 -17.98 13.04
N ALA A 210 -0.21 -17.40 12.12
CA ALA A 210 1.19 -17.75 11.92
C ALA A 210 2.02 -17.42 13.18
N PRO A 211 3.10 -18.15 13.46
CA PRO A 211 4.02 -17.80 14.52
C PRO A 211 4.53 -16.36 14.34
N PRO A 212 4.73 -15.60 15.43
CA PRO A 212 5.32 -14.27 15.34
C PRO A 212 6.70 -14.31 14.65
N PRO A 213 7.07 -13.27 13.87
CA PRO A 213 8.37 -13.20 13.26
C PRO A 213 9.47 -13.05 14.32
N THR A 214 10.68 -13.49 13.96
CA THR A 214 11.86 -13.22 14.79
C THR A 214 12.32 -11.79 14.58
N SER A 215 13.02 -11.22 15.58
CA SER A 215 13.65 -9.90 15.43
C SER A 215 14.63 -9.86 14.25
N THR A 216 15.37 -10.95 14.00
CA THR A 216 16.26 -11.07 12.84
C THR A 216 15.50 -10.98 11.51
N ALA A 217 14.32 -11.59 11.42
CA ALA A 217 13.50 -11.52 10.21
C ALA A 217 12.96 -10.10 9.96
N LEU A 218 12.50 -9.43 11.02
CA LEU A 218 12.09 -8.02 10.95
C LEU A 218 13.24 -7.11 10.52
N LEU A 219 14.42 -7.28 11.13
CA LEU A 219 15.62 -6.52 10.79
C LEU A 219 16.05 -6.76 9.34
N ALA A 220 16.01 -8.00 8.86
CA ALA A 220 16.34 -8.31 7.48
C ALA A 220 15.41 -7.57 6.49
N THR A 221 14.10 -7.54 6.74
CA THR A 221 13.15 -6.76 5.93
C THR A 221 13.42 -5.26 6.05
N ALA A 222 13.59 -4.74 7.27
CA ALA A 222 13.87 -3.33 7.54
C ALA A 222 15.13 -2.84 6.79
N THR A 223 16.19 -3.64 6.74
CA THR A 223 17.44 -3.25 6.08
C THR A 223 17.31 -3.04 4.57
N LYS A 224 16.27 -3.58 3.93
CA LYS A 224 15.99 -3.37 2.49
C LYS A 224 15.59 -1.93 2.18
N LEU A 225 15.10 -1.19 3.17
CA LEU A 225 14.70 0.22 3.07
C LEU A 225 15.83 1.18 3.49
N LEU A 226 17.05 0.68 3.75
CA LEU A 226 18.17 1.57 4.06
C LEU A 226 18.47 2.51 2.90
N ASN A 227 18.70 3.78 3.23
CA ASN A 227 18.92 4.89 2.29
C ASN A 227 17.69 5.28 1.46
N GLN A 228 16.52 4.72 1.74
CA GLN A 228 15.29 5.19 1.09
C GLN A 228 14.98 6.62 1.55
N PRO A 229 14.65 7.55 0.63
CA PRO A 229 14.20 8.88 0.99
C PRO A 229 12.99 8.85 1.92
N TYR A 230 13.00 9.76 2.88
CA TYR A 230 11.83 10.01 3.69
C TYR A 230 10.75 10.66 2.83
N LEU A 231 9.55 10.08 2.81
CA LEU A 231 8.39 10.60 2.12
C LEU A 231 7.23 10.66 3.10
N TRP A 232 6.75 11.87 3.39
CA TRP A 232 5.55 12.05 4.22
C TRP A 232 4.35 11.31 3.62
N GLY A 233 3.65 10.53 4.45
CA GLY A 233 2.56 9.66 3.99
C GLY A 233 3.04 8.38 3.29
N GLY A 234 4.35 8.21 3.05
CA GLY A 234 4.93 7.10 2.32
C GLY A 234 4.89 5.77 3.06
N MET A 235 4.61 4.67 2.34
CA MET A 235 4.62 3.30 2.87
C MET A 235 5.13 2.27 1.85
N SER A 236 5.89 2.72 0.86
CA SER A 236 6.35 1.90 -0.26
C SER A 236 7.87 1.98 -0.43
N SER A 237 8.41 1.14 -1.30
CA SER A 237 9.80 1.24 -1.74
C SER A 237 10.11 2.49 -2.56
N ASP A 238 9.12 3.34 -2.86
CA ASP A 238 9.32 4.66 -3.46
C ASP A 238 9.54 5.76 -2.41
N GLY A 239 9.27 5.46 -1.13
CA GLY A 239 9.47 6.36 -0.01
C GLY A 239 8.65 5.93 1.20
N VAL A 240 9.21 6.10 2.39
CA VAL A 240 8.54 5.80 3.66
C VAL A 240 8.64 6.96 4.62
N ASP A 241 7.62 7.18 5.43
CA ASP A 241 7.76 7.96 6.66
C ASP A 241 8.03 7.04 7.86
N CYS A 242 8.02 7.61 9.07
CA CYS A 242 8.35 6.88 10.29
C CYS A 242 7.39 5.72 10.57
N SER A 243 6.08 5.97 10.54
CA SER A 243 5.08 4.95 10.87
C SER A 243 4.79 4.04 9.69
N GLY A 244 4.91 4.53 8.44
CA GLY A 244 4.85 3.75 7.21
C GLY A 244 5.98 2.74 7.08
N PHE A 245 7.20 3.08 7.51
CA PHE A 245 8.30 2.12 7.62
C PHE A 245 7.96 0.95 8.55
N ILE A 246 7.47 1.25 9.76
CA ILE A 246 7.08 0.22 10.74
C ILE A 246 5.91 -0.61 10.21
N HIS A 247 4.89 0.05 9.67
CA HIS A 247 3.72 -0.60 9.07
C HIS A 247 4.14 -1.60 7.99
N THR A 248 4.96 -1.20 7.02
CA THR A 248 5.35 -2.04 5.89
C THR A 248 6.20 -3.23 6.33
N VAL A 249 7.18 -3.02 7.23
CA VAL A 249 8.02 -4.10 7.75
C VAL A 249 7.16 -5.16 8.46
N PHE A 250 6.27 -4.76 9.35
CA PHE A 250 5.42 -5.70 10.10
C PHE A 250 4.35 -6.36 9.23
N LYS A 251 3.75 -5.62 8.28
CA LYS A 251 2.75 -6.14 7.32
C LYS A 251 3.31 -7.29 6.50
N ILE A 252 4.55 -7.17 6.03
CA ILE A 252 5.26 -8.24 5.32
C ILE A 252 5.31 -9.50 6.19
N HIS A 253 5.51 -9.38 7.49
CA HIS A 253 5.51 -10.53 8.42
C HIS A 253 4.13 -10.90 8.97
N GLY A 254 3.04 -10.44 8.33
CA GLY A 254 1.66 -10.79 8.69
C GLY A 254 1.14 -10.08 9.94
N ILE A 255 1.84 -9.07 10.45
CA ILE A 255 1.39 -8.25 11.58
C ILE A 255 0.83 -6.95 11.03
N LYS A 256 -0.48 -6.75 11.24
CA LYS A 256 -1.18 -5.53 10.86
C LYS A 256 -1.04 -4.49 11.97
N LEU A 257 -0.46 -3.35 11.65
CA LEU A 257 -0.32 -2.20 12.55
C LEU A 257 -1.13 -1.02 12.03
N HIS A 258 -1.53 -0.12 12.92
CA HIS A 258 -2.13 1.15 12.54
C HIS A 258 -1.15 1.96 11.68
N ARG A 259 -1.69 2.86 10.85
CA ARG A 259 -0.89 3.66 9.91
C ARG A 259 -0.13 4.78 10.62
N ASP A 260 -0.72 5.41 11.63
CA ASP A 260 -0.17 6.58 12.29
C ASP A 260 0.49 6.24 13.63
N VAL A 261 1.52 7.02 13.99
CA VAL A 261 2.39 6.73 15.13
C VAL A 261 1.68 6.82 16.48
N ASP A 262 0.72 7.73 16.62
CA ASP A 262 -0.13 7.89 17.80
C ASP A 262 -1.01 6.66 18.01
N LEU A 263 -1.65 6.16 16.95
CA LEU A 263 -2.44 4.93 16.97
C LEU A 263 -1.56 3.69 17.19
N GLN A 264 -0.36 3.65 16.61
CA GLN A 264 0.61 2.59 16.89
C GLN A 264 1.00 2.58 18.38
N PHE A 265 1.21 3.75 18.98
CA PHE A 265 1.53 3.86 20.40
C PHE A 265 0.36 3.44 21.30
N GLU A 266 -0.86 3.86 20.97
CA GLU A 266 -2.04 3.63 21.80
C GLU A 266 -2.57 2.19 21.68
N TYR A 267 -2.57 1.60 20.48
CA TYR A 267 -3.30 0.36 20.20
C TYR A 267 -2.41 -0.82 19.83
N ASP A 268 -1.17 -0.62 19.40
CA ASP A 268 -0.35 -1.70 18.87
C ASP A 268 0.72 -2.21 19.86
N GLY A 269 0.76 -3.53 20.03
CA GLY A 269 1.79 -4.21 20.81
C GLY A 269 1.47 -4.36 22.30
N VAL A 270 2.53 -4.48 23.11
CA VAL A 270 2.44 -4.63 24.57
C VAL A 270 3.39 -3.62 25.19
N ALA A 271 2.89 -2.85 26.16
CA ALA A 271 3.71 -1.89 26.89
C ALA A 271 4.88 -2.61 27.56
N ILE A 272 6.09 -2.07 27.35
CA ILE A 272 7.31 -2.52 28.01
C ILE A 272 7.78 -1.40 28.93
N GLU A 273 8.15 -1.75 30.16
CA GLU A 273 8.72 -0.78 31.10
C GLU A 273 10.06 -0.27 30.56
N SER A 274 10.35 1.02 30.82
CA SER A 274 11.66 1.57 30.51
C SER A 274 12.71 0.75 31.27
N PRO A 275 13.84 0.36 30.63
CA PRO A 275 14.94 -0.24 31.36
C PRO A 275 15.34 0.72 32.48
N GLU A 276 15.36 0.25 33.73
CA GLU A 276 15.95 1.04 34.82
C GLU A 276 17.39 1.39 34.43
N HIS A 277 17.67 2.70 34.29
CA HIS A 277 18.97 3.24 33.91
C HIS A 277 19.94 3.28 35.09
#